data_AF-A0A060BZ92-F1
#
_entry.id   AF-A0A060BZ92-F1
#
_cell.length_a   1.000
_cell.length_b   1.000
_cell.length_c   1.000
_cell.angle_alpha   90.00
_cell.angle_beta   90.00
_cell.angle_gamma   90.00
#
_symmetry.space_group_name_H-M   'P 1'
#
loop_
_entity.id
_entity.type
_entity.pdbx_description
1 polymer ?
#
loop_
_entity_poly.entity_id
_entity_poly.type
_entity_poly.pdbx_seq_one_letter_code
_entity_poly.pdbx_strand_id
1 'polypeptide(L)'
;WGCGGNMRPEYYADEYRRYQTYCRDYGPNKLYRIACGPSEGDYAWTETLMKNATRYMDGLSLHCYTVPKTWQDKGSATEFDEPLYLETLKKALYMDELLRRHGAIMDQYDPERHVGLIVDEWGCWHNVEPGTNPGFLYQQNTMRDAMVAALTLNIFNQH
;
A
#
# COMPACT_ATOMS: atom_id res chain seq x y z
N TRP A 1 8.99 8.60 2.49
CA TRP A 1 8.48 7.60 3.45
C TRP A 1 8.57 8.13 4.89
N GLY A 2 7.80 7.58 5.86
CA GLY A 2 7.60 8.11 7.23
C GLY A 2 8.28 7.40 8.43
N CYS A 3 7.58 6.50 9.13
CA CYS A 3 7.96 6.04 10.48
C CYS A 3 9.28 5.23 10.59
N GLY A 4 9.79 4.68 9.49
CA GLY A 4 11.04 3.89 9.47
C GLY A 4 12.37 4.67 9.62
N GLY A 5 12.34 5.97 10.03
CA GLY A 5 13.48 6.95 9.91
C GLY A 5 13.47 8.11 8.85
N ASN A 6 12.31 8.65 8.42
CA ASN A 6 12.11 9.71 7.39
C ASN A 6 13.08 9.85 6.18
N MET A 7 13.40 8.77 5.47
CA MET A 7 14.17 8.75 4.21
C MET A 7 13.61 9.46 2.97
N ARG A 8 14.50 9.74 2.01
CA ARG A 8 14.19 9.88 0.58
C ARG A 8 14.25 8.51 -0.14
N PRO A 9 13.57 8.32 -1.29
CA PRO A 9 13.60 7.04 -2.01
C PRO A 9 14.99 6.62 -2.48
N GLU A 10 15.85 7.56 -2.86
CA GLU A 10 17.21 7.25 -3.31
C GLU A 10 18.04 6.65 -2.17
N TYR A 11 17.95 7.24 -0.97
CA TYR A 11 18.68 6.73 0.18
C TYR A 11 18.14 5.37 0.65
N TYR A 12 16.81 5.19 0.63
CA TYR A 12 16.23 3.87 0.93
C TYR A 12 16.64 2.81 -0.10
N ALA A 13 16.69 3.13 -1.39
CA ALA A 13 17.13 2.18 -2.42
C ALA A 13 18.56 1.67 -2.15
N ASP A 14 19.46 2.55 -1.70
CA ASP A 14 20.81 2.17 -1.29
C ASP A 14 20.82 1.26 -0.05
N GLU A 15 20.04 1.60 0.98
CA GLU A 15 19.92 0.74 2.17
C GLU A 15 19.26 -0.61 1.84
N TYR A 16 18.18 -0.65 1.06
CA TYR A 16 17.55 -1.89 0.63
C TYR A 16 18.56 -2.81 -0.06
N ARG A 17 19.30 -2.29 -1.04
CA ARG A 17 20.35 -3.03 -1.76
C ARG A 17 21.43 -3.57 -0.82
N ARG A 18 21.84 -2.76 0.16
CA ARG A 18 22.80 -3.15 1.20
C ARG A 18 22.25 -4.30 2.06
N TYR A 19 21.07 -4.14 2.66
CA TYR A 19 20.55 -5.12 3.61
C TYR A 19 20.14 -6.44 2.94
N GLN A 20 19.47 -6.39 1.78
CA GLN A 20 19.03 -7.60 1.08
C GLN A 20 20.20 -8.51 0.68
N THR A 21 21.40 -7.94 0.45
CA THR A 21 22.62 -8.69 0.09
C THR A 21 22.96 -9.73 1.13
N TYR A 22 22.65 -9.49 2.40
CA TYR A 22 22.97 -10.40 3.50
C TYR A 22 21.84 -11.38 3.82
N CYS A 23 20.69 -11.25 3.16
CA CYS A 23 19.59 -12.20 3.24
C CYS A 23 19.86 -13.37 2.27
N ARG A 24 20.51 -14.43 2.76
CA ARG A 24 20.95 -15.58 1.94
C ARG A 24 19.90 -16.69 1.87
N ASP A 25 19.85 -17.33 0.71
CA ASP A 25 19.18 -18.62 0.55
C ASP A 25 20.03 -19.71 1.22
N TYR A 26 19.42 -20.52 2.09
CA TYR A 26 20.08 -21.64 2.76
C TYR A 26 19.40 -22.97 2.40
N GLY A 27 20.20 -23.93 1.94
CA GLY A 27 19.69 -25.24 1.52
C GLY A 27 18.62 -25.10 0.43
N PRO A 28 17.42 -25.69 0.60
CA PRO A 28 16.33 -25.56 -0.36
C PRO A 28 15.55 -24.25 -0.24
N ASN A 29 15.76 -23.43 0.80
CA ASN A 29 14.98 -22.22 1.03
C ASN A 29 15.31 -21.13 0.00
N LYS A 30 14.27 -20.54 -0.60
CA LYS A 30 14.36 -19.41 -1.53
C LYS A 30 13.64 -18.22 -0.93
N LEU A 31 14.39 -17.16 -0.65
CA LEU A 31 13.80 -15.93 -0.13
C LEU A 31 13.10 -15.16 -1.25
N TYR A 32 11.86 -14.73 -0.98
CA TYR A 32 11.14 -13.75 -1.77
C TYR A 32 11.34 -12.38 -1.11
N ARG A 33 12.18 -11.53 -1.70
CA ARG A 33 12.62 -10.26 -1.12
C ARG A 33 11.68 -9.14 -1.56
N ILE A 34 11.08 -8.47 -0.58
CA ILE A 34 10.13 -7.38 -0.82
C ILE A 34 10.80 -6.06 -0.44
N ALA A 35 10.91 -5.14 -1.40
CA ALA A 35 11.28 -3.76 -1.13
C ALA A 35 10.07 -2.97 -0.64
N CYS A 36 10.28 -2.05 0.30
CA CYS A 36 9.27 -1.06 0.69
C CYS A 36 8.98 -0.16 -0.50
N GLY A 37 7.74 -0.15 -0.93
CA GLY A 37 7.28 0.65 -2.05
C GLY A 37 6.52 1.91 -1.62
N PRO A 38 5.77 2.51 -2.56
CA PRO A 38 5.14 3.81 -2.37
C PRO A 38 4.02 3.80 -1.32
N SER A 39 3.78 4.99 -0.76
CA SER A 39 2.50 5.32 -0.13
C SER A 39 1.62 6.02 -1.17
N GLU A 40 0.43 5.46 -1.42
CA GLU A 40 -0.57 6.01 -2.33
C GLU A 40 0.02 6.42 -3.70
N GLY A 41 -0.18 7.66 -4.13
CA GLY A 41 0.26 8.19 -5.42
C GLY A 41 1.70 8.68 -5.48
N ASP A 42 2.60 8.25 -4.58
CA ASP A 42 4.04 8.59 -4.66
C ASP A 42 4.73 7.81 -5.81
N TYR A 43 4.44 8.21 -7.04
CA TYR A 43 4.98 7.56 -8.24
C TYR A 43 6.51 7.71 -8.37
N ALA A 44 7.08 8.78 -7.80
CA ALA A 44 8.52 9.02 -7.80
C ALA A 44 9.25 7.97 -6.94
N TRP A 45 8.62 7.49 -5.87
CA TRP A 45 9.10 6.34 -5.10
C TRP A 45 9.27 5.10 -5.97
N THR A 46 8.19 4.69 -6.63
CA THR A 46 8.17 3.52 -7.51
C THR A 46 9.22 3.64 -8.60
N GLU A 47 9.27 4.79 -9.29
CA GLU A 47 10.27 5.02 -10.34
C GLU A 47 11.70 4.88 -9.80
N THR A 48 12.00 5.47 -8.64
CA THR A 48 13.33 5.43 -8.05
C THR A 48 13.74 4.01 -7.65
N LEU A 49 12.84 3.27 -7.00
CA LEU A 49 13.12 1.91 -6.56
C LEU A 49 13.27 0.96 -7.74
N MET A 50 12.41 1.09 -8.74
CA MET A 50 12.53 0.28 -9.95
C MET A 50 13.84 0.62 -10.69
N LYS A 51 14.14 1.89 -10.92
CA LYS A 51 15.38 2.31 -11.59
C LYS A 51 16.65 1.82 -10.90
N ASN A 52 16.70 1.89 -9.57
CA ASN A 52 17.93 1.66 -8.82
C ASN A 52 18.05 0.24 -8.24
N ALA A 53 16.93 -0.44 -8.01
CA ALA A 53 16.90 -1.66 -7.21
C ALA A 53 16.11 -2.85 -7.81
N THR A 54 15.48 -2.73 -9.00
CA THR A 54 14.66 -3.81 -9.62
C THR A 54 15.33 -5.19 -9.55
N ARG A 55 16.62 -5.29 -9.91
CA ARG A 55 17.34 -6.57 -9.96
C ARG A 55 17.62 -7.23 -8.61
N TYR A 56 17.27 -6.58 -7.50
CA TYR A 56 17.55 -7.03 -6.14
C TYR A 56 16.28 -7.32 -5.33
N MET A 57 15.11 -7.25 -5.96
CA MET A 57 13.82 -7.53 -5.32
C MET A 57 13.01 -8.51 -6.15
N ASP A 58 12.18 -9.28 -5.46
CA ASP A 58 11.16 -10.15 -6.05
C ASP A 58 9.78 -9.47 -5.97
N GLY A 59 9.61 -8.49 -5.07
CA GLY A 59 8.41 -7.66 -5.01
C GLY A 59 8.67 -6.24 -4.51
N LEU A 60 7.75 -5.35 -4.86
CA LEU A 60 7.70 -3.97 -4.40
C LEU A 60 6.34 -3.75 -3.72
N SER A 61 6.35 -3.29 -2.47
CA SER A 61 5.10 -3.10 -1.73
C SER A 61 4.27 -1.88 -2.20
N LEU A 62 3.02 -1.73 -1.76
CA LEU A 62 2.19 -0.54 -1.98
C LEU A 62 1.23 -0.40 -0.81
N HIS A 63 1.20 0.79 -0.21
CA HIS A 63 0.31 1.10 0.91
C HIS A 63 -0.76 2.09 0.45
N CYS A 64 -2.04 1.78 0.66
CA CYS A 64 -3.15 2.71 0.41
C CYS A 64 -4.35 2.41 1.32
N TYR A 65 -4.60 3.31 2.27
CA TYR A 65 -5.76 3.24 3.14
C TYR A 65 -6.96 3.99 2.55
N THR A 66 -8.14 3.43 2.72
CA THR A 66 -9.41 4.13 2.45
C THR A 66 -9.77 4.96 3.68
N VAL A 67 -9.41 6.25 3.66
CA VAL A 67 -9.76 7.22 4.71
C VAL A 67 -10.97 8.03 4.26
N PRO A 68 -12.19 7.85 4.82
CA PRO A 68 -13.41 8.46 4.30
C PRO A 68 -13.35 10.00 4.20
N LYS A 69 -12.79 10.65 5.21
CA LYS A 69 -12.65 12.11 5.28
C LYS A 69 -11.19 12.56 5.12
N THR A 70 -10.56 13.08 6.18
CA THR A 70 -9.19 13.59 6.22
C THR A 70 -8.36 12.79 7.23
N TRP A 71 -7.04 12.98 7.26
CA TRP A 71 -6.22 12.26 8.23
C TRP A 71 -6.48 12.70 9.69
N GLN A 72 -6.81 13.99 9.88
CA GLN A 72 -7.08 14.61 11.18
C GLN A 72 -8.46 14.26 11.73
N ASP A 73 -9.46 14.12 10.86
CA ASP A 73 -10.78 13.56 11.17
C ASP A 73 -11.13 12.58 10.06
N LYS A 74 -11.06 11.28 10.36
CA LYS A 74 -11.28 10.20 9.39
C LYS A 74 -12.77 9.86 9.22
N GLY A 75 -13.61 10.26 10.17
CA GLY A 75 -15.03 9.91 10.24
C GLY A 75 -15.31 8.69 11.14
N SER A 76 -16.58 8.53 11.54
CA SER A 76 -17.01 7.39 12.38
C SER A 76 -17.09 6.09 11.58
N ALA A 77 -16.77 4.98 12.24
CA ALA A 77 -16.91 3.65 11.68
C ALA A 77 -18.39 3.20 11.57
N THR A 78 -19.29 3.74 12.40
CA THR A 78 -20.69 3.30 12.54
C THR A 78 -21.72 4.38 12.21
N GLU A 79 -21.37 5.66 12.36
CA GLU A 79 -22.28 6.79 12.17
C GLU A 79 -21.87 7.60 10.94
N PHE A 80 -22.55 7.35 9.83
CA PHE A 80 -22.31 8.02 8.56
C PHE A 80 -23.57 8.08 7.72
N ASP A 81 -23.66 9.10 6.88
CA ASP A 81 -24.75 9.28 5.92
C ASP A 81 -24.41 8.67 4.56
N GLU A 82 -25.38 8.69 3.66
CA GLU A 82 -25.22 8.18 2.29
C GLU A 82 -24.10 8.89 1.51
N PRO A 83 -23.94 10.23 1.55
CA PRO A 83 -22.79 10.90 0.94
C PRO A 83 -21.44 10.36 1.42
N LEU A 84 -21.24 10.20 2.72
CA LEU A 84 -19.96 9.69 3.25
C LEU A 84 -19.76 8.21 2.93
N TYR A 85 -20.83 7.42 2.87
CA TYR A 85 -20.77 6.04 2.37
C TYR A 85 -20.26 6.00 0.92
N LEU A 86 -20.85 6.78 0.01
CA LEU A 86 -20.45 6.81 -1.40
C LEU A 86 -19.02 7.34 -1.59
N GLU A 87 -18.62 8.37 -0.84
CA GLU A 87 -17.24 8.88 -0.87
C GLU A 87 -16.24 7.83 -0.39
N THR A 88 -16.59 7.03 0.62
CA THR A 88 -15.74 5.91 1.09
C THR A 88 -15.53 4.89 -0.03
N LEU A 89 -16.59 4.49 -0.73
CA LEU A 89 -16.47 3.54 -1.85
C LEU A 89 -15.67 4.12 -3.02
N LYS A 90 -15.87 5.40 -3.34
CA LYS A 90 -15.09 6.11 -4.37
C LYS A 90 -13.59 6.12 -4.04
N LYS A 91 -13.23 6.35 -2.77
CA LYS A 91 -11.84 6.29 -2.32
C LYS A 91 -11.26 4.87 -2.35
N ALA A 92 -12.06 3.84 -2.06
CA ALA A 92 -11.62 2.46 -2.24
C ALA A 92 -11.34 2.11 -3.71
N LEU A 93 -12.17 2.61 -4.63
CA LEU A 93 -11.98 2.45 -6.08
C LEU A 93 -10.71 3.12 -6.61
N TYR A 94 -10.14 4.09 -5.89
CA TYR A 94 -8.88 4.73 -6.27
C TYR A 94 -7.71 3.74 -6.37
N MET A 95 -7.80 2.58 -5.69
CA MET A 95 -6.82 1.50 -5.81
C MET A 95 -6.58 1.09 -7.27
N ASP A 96 -7.60 1.05 -8.12
CA ASP A 96 -7.46 0.70 -9.54
C ASP A 96 -6.52 1.67 -10.28
N GLU A 97 -6.65 2.98 -10.02
CA GLU A 97 -5.74 3.97 -10.60
C GLU A 97 -4.30 3.75 -10.11
N LEU A 98 -4.12 3.48 -8.82
CA LEU A 98 -2.81 3.26 -8.24
C LEU A 98 -2.13 2.03 -8.85
N LEU A 99 -2.81 0.89 -8.95
CA LEU A 99 -2.26 -0.32 -9.55
C LEU A 99 -1.89 -0.10 -11.01
N ARG A 100 -2.77 0.53 -11.80
CA ARG A 100 -2.50 0.82 -13.21
C ARG A 100 -1.28 1.73 -13.38
N ARG A 101 -1.16 2.78 -12.56
CA ARG A 101 -0.10 3.78 -12.71
C ARG A 101 1.23 3.31 -12.16
N HIS A 102 1.26 2.64 -11.02
CA HIS A 102 2.49 2.02 -10.50
C HIS A 102 2.93 0.87 -11.39
N GLY A 103 2.01 0.01 -11.82
CA GLY A 103 2.29 -1.06 -12.79
C GLY A 103 2.88 -0.54 -14.10
N ALA A 104 2.34 0.55 -14.65
CA ALA A 104 2.89 1.18 -15.86
C ALA A 104 4.30 1.78 -15.68
N ILE A 105 4.70 2.14 -14.46
CA ILE A 105 6.07 2.55 -14.15
C ILE A 105 6.96 1.31 -14.02
N MET A 106 6.49 0.28 -13.32
CA MET A 106 7.20 -0.99 -13.19
C MET A 106 7.51 -1.61 -14.55
N ASP A 107 6.52 -1.64 -15.47
CA ASP A 107 6.67 -2.15 -16.84
C ASP A 107 7.78 -1.44 -17.65
N GLN A 108 8.15 -0.19 -17.32
CA GLN A 108 9.26 0.53 -17.99
C GLN A 108 10.64 -0.03 -17.62
N TYR A 109 10.77 -0.60 -16.43
CA TYR A 109 12.02 -1.13 -15.90
C TYR A 109 12.06 -2.66 -15.86
N ASP A 110 10.89 -3.29 -15.84
CA ASP A 110 10.69 -4.74 -15.77
C ASP A 110 9.50 -5.19 -16.65
N PRO A 111 9.64 -5.13 -18.00
CA PRO A 111 8.55 -5.46 -18.93
C PRO A 111 8.18 -6.95 -18.93
N GLU A 112 9.03 -7.81 -18.37
CA GLU A 112 8.77 -9.25 -18.19
C GLU A 112 8.03 -9.55 -16.88
N ARG A 113 7.83 -8.54 -16.02
CA ARG A 113 7.06 -8.59 -14.76
C ARG A 113 7.59 -9.64 -13.78
N HIS A 114 8.91 -9.65 -13.57
CA HIS A 114 9.56 -10.49 -12.55
C HIS A 114 9.29 -9.97 -11.14
N VAL A 115 9.18 -8.64 -10.96
CA VAL A 115 8.89 -8.00 -9.67
C VAL A 115 7.37 -7.88 -9.49
N GLY A 116 6.84 -8.56 -8.48
CA GLY A 116 5.43 -8.45 -8.11
C GLY A 116 5.11 -7.12 -7.43
N LEU A 117 3.97 -6.50 -7.77
CA LEU A 117 3.40 -5.40 -7.00
C LEU A 117 2.59 -5.97 -5.83
N ILE A 118 2.96 -5.65 -4.59
CA ILE A 118 2.39 -6.27 -3.38
C ILE A 118 1.65 -5.22 -2.55
N VAL A 119 0.32 -5.26 -2.57
CA VAL A 119 -0.50 -4.36 -1.72
C VAL A 119 -0.60 -4.93 -0.31
N ASP A 120 0.38 -4.63 0.54
CA ASP A 120 0.52 -5.21 1.89
C ASP A 120 -0.10 -4.36 3.01
N GLU A 121 -0.49 -3.11 2.73
CA GLU A 121 -1.33 -2.31 3.62
C GLU A 121 -2.48 -1.64 2.85
N TRP A 122 -3.71 -2.08 3.12
CA TRP A 122 -4.93 -1.50 2.56
C TRP A 122 -6.14 -1.72 3.46
N GLY A 123 -7.22 -1.00 3.20
CA GLY A 123 -8.49 -1.11 3.93
C GLY A 123 -8.94 0.20 4.57
N CYS A 124 -10.10 0.18 5.22
CA CYS A 124 -10.65 1.36 5.86
C CYS A 124 -9.85 1.80 7.09
N TRP A 125 -9.66 3.11 7.24
CA TRP A 125 -9.16 3.70 8.49
C TRP A 125 -10.10 4.81 8.93
N HIS A 126 -10.78 4.59 10.06
CA HIS A 126 -11.75 5.48 10.69
C HIS A 126 -11.16 6.15 11.94
N ASN A 127 -11.92 7.07 12.55
CA ASN A 127 -11.63 7.48 13.92
C ASN A 127 -11.79 6.28 14.86
N VAL A 128 -11.01 6.25 15.95
CA VAL A 128 -11.21 5.21 16.97
C VAL A 128 -12.59 5.31 17.61
N GLU A 129 -13.13 4.20 18.10
CA GLU A 129 -14.41 4.21 18.80
C GLU A 129 -14.35 5.11 20.04
N PRO A 130 -15.43 5.85 20.35
CA PRO A 130 -15.48 6.75 21.50
C PRO A 130 -15.07 6.05 22.80
N GLY A 131 -14.20 6.72 23.57
CA GLY A 131 -13.71 6.21 24.85
C GLY A 131 -12.56 5.20 24.77
N THR A 132 -12.09 4.85 23.56
CA THR A 132 -10.93 3.97 23.38
C THR A 132 -9.62 4.75 23.20
N ASN A 133 -8.49 4.08 23.35
CA ASN A 133 -7.17 4.71 23.18
C ASN A 133 -6.86 4.92 21.69
N PRO A 134 -6.57 6.16 21.25
CA PRO A 134 -6.30 6.45 19.84
C PRO A 134 -5.10 5.70 19.26
N GLY A 135 -4.13 5.29 20.08
CA GLY A 135 -2.96 4.51 19.64
C GLY A 135 -3.25 3.03 19.38
N PHE A 136 -4.42 2.51 19.74
CA PHE A 136 -4.78 1.09 19.58
C PHE A 136 -5.57 0.81 18.29
N LEU A 137 -6.00 1.86 17.58
CA LEU A 137 -6.66 1.76 16.28
C LEU A 137 -7.95 0.91 16.29
N TYR A 138 -8.62 0.80 17.44
CA TYR A 138 -9.89 0.07 17.53
C TYR A 138 -11.01 0.89 16.88
N GLN A 139 -11.64 0.29 15.87
CA GLN A 139 -12.77 0.83 15.11
C GLN A 139 -13.75 -0.31 14.85
N GLN A 140 -15.05 -0.02 14.80
CA GLN A 140 -16.05 -1.04 14.43
C GLN A 140 -15.97 -1.39 12.93
N ASN A 141 -16.62 -2.47 12.53
CA ASN A 141 -16.76 -2.89 11.14
C ASN A 141 -18.24 -3.00 10.73
N THR A 142 -18.57 -2.55 9.52
CA THR A 142 -19.96 -2.46 9.01
C THR A 142 -20.08 -3.00 7.59
N MET A 143 -21.31 -3.01 7.03
CA MET A 143 -21.53 -3.35 5.61
C MET A 143 -20.77 -2.43 4.65
N ARG A 144 -20.42 -1.20 5.04
CA ARG A 144 -19.56 -0.32 4.25
C ARG A 144 -18.17 -0.92 4.05
N ASP A 145 -17.59 -1.46 5.11
CA ASP A 145 -16.25 -2.07 5.07
C ASP A 145 -16.26 -3.38 4.27
N ALA A 146 -17.34 -4.16 4.33
CA ALA A 146 -17.55 -5.31 3.47
C ALA A 146 -17.58 -4.93 1.97
N MET A 147 -18.23 -3.81 1.63
CA MET A 147 -18.25 -3.31 0.25
C MET A 147 -16.88 -2.80 -0.20
N VAL A 148 -16.13 -2.10 0.67
CA VAL A 148 -14.74 -1.72 0.38
C VAL A 148 -13.88 -2.94 0.09
N ALA A 149 -13.94 -3.97 0.93
CA ALA A 149 -13.22 -5.22 0.70
C ALA A 149 -13.61 -5.89 -0.63
N ALA A 150 -14.91 -5.99 -0.92
CA ALA A 150 -15.38 -6.60 -2.17
C ALA A 150 -14.90 -5.84 -3.42
N LEU A 151 -14.96 -4.50 -3.40
CA LEU A 151 -14.47 -3.66 -4.50
C LEU A 151 -12.97 -3.83 -4.70
N THR A 152 -12.19 -3.72 -3.62
CA THR A 152 -10.73 -3.78 -3.71
C THR A 152 -10.23 -5.17 -4.12
N LEU A 153 -10.81 -6.25 -3.59
CA LEU A 153 -10.47 -7.61 -4.03
C LEU A 153 -10.83 -7.87 -5.50
N ASN A 154 -11.96 -7.32 -5.96
CA ASN A 154 -12.31 -7.39 -7.38
C ASN A 154 -11.31 -6.64 -8.26
N ILE A 155 -10.82 -5.49 -7.80
CA ILE A 155 -9.73 -4.76 -8.47
C ILE A 155 -8.47 -5.62 -8.51
N PHE A 156 -8.05 -6.23 -7.40
CA PHE A 156 -6.86 -7.10 -7.40
C PHE A 156 -6.96 -8.27 -8.39
N ASN A 157 -8.15 -8.86 -8.56
CA ASN A 157 -8.34 -9.94 -9.55
C ASN A 157 -8.30 -9.48 -11.01
N GLN A 158 -8.34 -8.17 -11.27
CA GLN A 158 -8.30 -7.58 -12.62
C GLN A 158 -6.90 -7.16 -13.08
N HIS A 159 -5.92 -7.14 -12.17
CA HIS A 159 -4.52 -6.76 -12.44
C HIS A 159 -3.60 -7.99 -12.36
#